data_AF-A0AAE0FAL5-F1
#
_entry.id   AF-A0AAE0FAL5-F1
#
_cell.length_a   1.000
_cell.length_b   1.000
_cell.length_c   1.000
_cell.angle_alpha   90.00
_cell.angle_beta   90.00
_cell.angle_gamma   90.00
#
_symmetry.space_group_name_H-M   'P 1'
#
loop_
_entity.id
_entity.type
_entity.pdbx_description
1 polymer ?
#
loop_
_entity_poly.entity_id
_entity_poly.type
_entity_poly.pdbx_seq_one_letter_code
_entity_poly.pdbx_strand_id
1 'polypeptide(L)'
;MLQLPLSEQSPMLITGLTTKWSFAAEWERAAFSYASECSIQLGDDEDGYRVELPLRDFCDYLHRDSDLDDAPLYALDDSFLEEFPSLLRAYTVPEVFCAVAKKQPFAGMEEDEQPPMRWVVLGGARSGSPIHVDPVGAAWNALVFGAKRWVLFPSATSAENEATLSQTLCLETYDGEAEV
;
A
#
# COMPACT_ATOMS: atom_id res chain seq x y z
N MET A 1 18.47 -18.36 5.85
CA MET A 1 17.70 -18.00 4.64
C MET A 1 16.40 -18.76 4.71
N LEU A 2 15.29 -18.10 5.07
CA LEU A 2 13.96 -18.71 5.06
C LEU A 2 13.57 -18.92 3.59
N GLN A 3 13.57 -20.17 3.13
CA GLN A 3 12.96 -20.52 1.85
C GLN A 3 11.46 -20.58 2.07
N LEU A 4 10.78 -19.46 1.85
CA LEU A 4 9.33 -19.44 1.79
C LEU A 4 8.89 -20.12 0.49
N PRO A 5 7.86 -20.98 0.51
CA PRO A 5 7.35 -21.64 -0.68
C PRO A 5 6.56 -20.64 -1.54
N LEU A 6 7.26 -19.67 -2.13
CA LEU A 6 6.71 -18.69 -3.09
C LEU A 6 6.22 -19.35 -4.40
N SER A 7 6.36 -20.68 -4.54
CA SER A 7 5.90 -21.45 -5.68
C SER A 7 4.40 -21.74 -5.66
N GLU A 8 3.73 -21.58 -4.53
CA GLU A 8 2.27 -21.69 -4.42
C GLU A 8 1.65 -20.29 -4.57
N GLN A 9 0.59 -20.18 -5.40
CA GLN A 9 -0.18 -18.94 -5.60
C GLN A 9 -1.06 -18.63 -4.38
N SER A 10 -0.47 -18.68 -3.19
CA SER A 10 -1.17 -18.55 -1.92
C SER A 10 -0.78 -17.24 -1.25
N PRO A 11 -1.75 -16.40 -0.86
CA PRO A 11 -1.46 -15.22 -0.06
C PRO A 11 -0.77 -15.60 1.25
N MET A 12 0.22 -14.82 1.66
CA MET A 12 0.96 -15.05 2.91
C MET A 12 1.01 -13.79 3.76
N LEU A 13 0.72 -13.94 5.05
CA LEU A 13 1.03 -12.93 6.06
C LEU A 13 2.41 -13.23 6.65
N ILE A 14 3.37 -12.31 6.45
CA ILE A 14 4.73 -12.46 6.96
C ILE A 14 4.99 -11.36 8.00
N THR A 15 5.20 -11.77 9.25
CA THR A 15 5.48 -10.84 10.36
C THR A 15 6.98 -10.61 10.53
N GLY A 16 7.34 -9.49 11.18
CA GLY A 16 8.72 -9.21 11.57
C GLY A 16 9.66 -8.66 10.48
N LEU A 17 9.20 -8.56 9.22
CA LEU A 17 10.02 -8.06 8.10
C LEU A 17 10.36 -6.57 8.18
N THR A 18 9.54 -5.79 8.87
CA THR A 18 9.68 -4.33 9.00
C THR A 18 10.47 -3.92 10.25
N THR A 19 10.86 -4.86 11.11
CA THR A 19 11.49 -4.59 12.43
C THR A 19 12.81 -3.84 12.37
N LYS A 20 13.51 -3.89 11.24
CA LYS A 20 14.78 -3.18 11.02
C LYS A 20 14.61 -1.85 10.29
N TRP A 21 13.40 -1.53 9.85
CA TRP A 21 13.12 -0.28 9.15
C TRP A 21 13.07 0.85 10.18
N SER A 22 13.71 1.97 9.85
CA SER A 22 13.53 3.22 10.59
C SER A 22 12.33 4.02 10.06
N PHE A 23 11.53 3.43 9.16
CA PHE A 23 10.46 4.11 8.43
C PHE A 23 9.45 4.78 9.35
N ALA A 24 8.98 4.11 10.41
CA ALA A 24 8.01 4.70 11.32
C ALA A 24 8.55 5.98 11.99
N ALA A 25 9.77 5.92 12.53
CA ALA A 25 10.40 7.07 13.18
C ALA A 25 10.73 8.20 12.19
N GLU A 26 11.13 7.87 10.95
CA GLU A 26 11.38 8.87 9.91
C GLU A 26 10.07 9.49 9.39
N TRP A 27 8.98 8.71 9.35
CA TRP A 27 7.64 9.18 8.98
C TRP A 27 7.15 10.26 9.95
N GLU A 28 7.22 10.01 11.25
CA GLU A 28 6.82 10.99 12.27
C GLU A 28 7.62 12.30 12.14
N ARG A 29 8.92 12.21 11.85
CA ARG A 29 9.78 13.39 11.63
C ARG A 29 9.42 14.15 10.37
N ALA A 30 9.20 13.41 9.28
CA ALA A 30 8.89 13.99 7.98
C ALA A 30 7.50 14.64 7.98
N ALA A 31 6.49 13.95 8.52
CA ALA A 31 5.14 14.47 8.67
C ALA A 31 5.12 15.78 9.48
N PHE A 32 5.93 15.90 10.52
CA PHE A 32 6.00 17.15 11.30
C PHE A 32 6.73 18.29 10.57
N SER A 33 7.77 17.97 9.81
CA SER A 33 8.66 18.98 9.22
C SER A 33 8.21 19.47 7.85
N TYR A 34 7.53 18.62 7.08
CA TYR A 34 7.27 18.86 5.66
C TYR A 34 5.79 18.84 5.27
N ALA A 35 4.86 18.47 6.17
CA ALA A 35 3.45 18.36 5.81
C ALA A 35 2.83 19.65 5.22
N SER A 36 3.41 20.82 5.52
CA SER A 36 2.97 22.10 4.95
C SER A 36 3.49 22.39 3.54
N GLU A 37 4.50 21.67 3.07
CA GLU A 37 5.19 21.92 1.79
C GLU A 37 5.01 20.80 0.78
N CYS A 38 4.49 19.64 1.20
CA CYS A 38 4.24 18.51 0.32
C CYS A 38 2.76 18.26 0.07
N SER A 39 2.50 17.66 -1.08
CA SER A 39 1.20 17.13 -1.45
C SER A 39 1.18 15.62 -1.31
N ILE A 40 -0.03 15.05 -1.28
CA ILE A 40 -0.26 13.62 -1.41
C ILE A 40 -1.31 13.40 -2.51
N GLN A 41 -1.03 12.47 -3.40
CA GLN A 41 -1.93 12.08 -4.48
C GLN A 41 -3.07 11.19 -3.95
N LEU A 42 -4.29 11.53 -4.38
CA LEU A 42 -5.52 10.81 -4.07
C LEU A 42 -5.98 9.91 -5.23
N GLY A 43 -5.51 10.19 -6.44
CA GLY A 43 -5.84 9.49 -7.67
C GLY A 43 -5.71 10.40 -8.88
N ASP A 44 -6.42 10.05 -9.94
CA ASP A 44 -6.51 10.84 -11.17
C ASP A 44 -7.97 11.22 -11.43
N ASP A 45 -8.19 12.38 -12.06
CA ASP A 45 -9.50 12.82 -12.52
C ASP A 45 -9.92 12.14 -13.84
N GLU A 46 -11.09 12.53 -14.36
CA GLU A 46 -11.64 11.95 -15.61
C GLU A 46 -10.76 12.20 -16.85
N ASP A 47 -9.94 13.25 -16.82
CA ASP A 47 -9.02 13.63 -17.88
C ASP A 47 -7.60 13.07 -17.66
N GLY A 48 -7.37 12.36 -16.55
CA GLY A 48 -6.09 11.75 -16.18
C GLY A 48 -5.12 12.72 -15.50
N TYR A 49 -5.58 13.87 -15.01
CA TYR A 49 -4.75 14.76 -14.20
C TYR A 49 -4.73 14.29 -12.75
N ARG A 50 -3.56 14.38 -12.13
CA ARG A 50 -3.38 14.02 -10.72
C ARG A 50 -4.24 14.90 -9.82
N VAL A 51 -5.01 14.25 -8.96
CA VAL A 51 -5.75 14.90 -7.89
C VAL A 51 -4.92 14.81 -6.62
N GLU A 52 -4.48 15.96 -6.12
CA GLU A 52 -3.56 16.06 -4.99
C GLU A 52 -4.11 17.02 -3.92
N LEU A 53 -3.77 16.76 -2.66
CA LEU A 53 -4.01 17.68 -1.54
C LEU A 53 -2.70 17.96 -0.81
N PRO A 54 -2.51 19.17 -0.23
CA PRO A 54 -1.45 19.36 0.75
C PRO A 54 -1.55 18.30 1.85
N LEU A 55 -0.44 17.64 2.18
CA LEU A 55 -0.43 16.54 3.16
C LEU A 55 -1.01 16.98 4.50
N ARG A 56 -0.73 18.23 4.91
CA ARG A 56 -1.34 18.85 6.09
C ARG A 56 -2.87 18.83 6.05
N ASP A 57 -3.46 19.22 4.92
CA ASP A 57 -4.91 19.31 4.78
C ASP A 57 -5.55 17.93 4.72
N PHE A 58 -4.88 16.96 4.08
CA PHE A 58 -5.28 15.55 4.11
C PHE A 58 -5.25 15.00 5.55
N CYS A 59 -4.19 15.27 6.31
CA CYS A 59 -4.10 14.90 7.72
C CYS A 59 -5.19 15.59 8.56
N ASP A 60 -5.41 16.89 8.38
CA ASP A 60 -6.46 17.64 9.10
C ASP A 60 -7.86 17.03 8.82
N TYR A 61 -8.14 16.69 7.55
CA TYR A 61 -9.36 15.97 7.15
C TYR A 61 -9.47 14.61 7.86
N LEU A 62 -8.41 13.80 7.84
CA LEU A 62 -8.41 12.48 8.51
C LEU A 62 -8.74 12.60 10.00
N HIS A 63 -8.24 13.62 10.69
CA HIS A 63 -8.47 13.80 12.14
C HIS A 63 -9.84 14.38 12.50
N ARG A 64 -10.47 15.14 11.59
CA ARG A 64 -11.63 15.98 11.94
C ARG A 64 -12.92 15.51 11.30
N ASP A 65 -12.85 15.14 10.03
CA ASP A 65 -14.03 15.06 9.17
C ASP A 65 -14.18 13.69 8.50
N SER A 66 -13.12 12.88 8.41
CA SER A 66 -13.17 11.56 7.76
C SER A 66 -14.23 10.64 8.35
N ASP A 67 -14.53 10.79 9.64
CA ASP A 67 -15.56 10.00 10.31
C ASP A 67 -16.99 10.31 9.84
N LEU A 68 -17.20 11.40 9.09
CA LEU A 68 -18.49 11.79 8.53
C LEU A 68 -18.77 11.13 7.16
N ASP A 69 -17.74 10.58 6.51
CA ASP A 69 -17.85 10.00 5.17
C ASP A 69 -18.06 8.48 5.23
N ASP A 70 -18.92 7.96 4.35
CA ASP A 70 -19.13 6.53 4.17
C ASP A 70 -17.88 5.85 3.59
N ALA A 71 -17.21 6.54 2.66
CA ALA A 71 -15.96 6.13 2.02
C ALA A 71 -14.98 7.31 2.05
N PRO A 72 -14.20 7.46 3.16
CA PRO A 72 -13.28 8.57 3.32
C PRO A 72 -12.17 8.57 2.27
N LEU A 73 -11.56 9.74 2.05
CA LEU A 73 -10.44 9.89 1.11
C LEU A 73 -9.32 8.89 1.44
N TYR A 74 -8.79 8.25 0.38
CA TYR A 74 -7.76 7.22 0.45
C TYR A 74 -6.63 7.60 -0.51
N ALA A 75 -5.45 7.92 0.04
CA ALA A 75 -4.31 8.35 -0.73
C ALA A 75 -3.50 7.16 -1.24
N LEU A 76 -3.12 7.22 -2.52
CA LEU A 76 -2.29 6.24 -3.20
C LEU A 76 -1.31 7.01 -4.08
N ASP A 77 -0.09 7.21 -3.57
CA ASP A 77 0.88 8.12 -4.19
C ASP A 77 2.14 7.35 -4.62
N ASP A 78 2.44 7.41 -5.92
CA ASP A 78 3.59 6.72 -6.52
C ASP A 78 4.91 7.51 -6.46
N SER A 79 4.82 8.81 -6.23
CA SER A 79 5.95 9.76 -6.32
C SER A 79 6.40 10.28 -4.96
N PHE A 80 5.58 10.14 -3.92
CA PHE A 80 5.84 10.66 -2.58
C PHE A 80 7.23 10.32 -2.05
N LEU A 81 7.66 9.06 -2.16
CA LEU A 81 8.96 8.65 -1.61
C LEU A 81 10.16 9.25 -2.35
N GLU A 82 9.98 9.70 -3.59
CA GLU A 82 11.03 10.35 -4.37
C GLU A 82 11.29 11.77 -3.87
N GLU A 83 10.23 12.46 -3.42
CA GLU A 83 10.30 13.76 -2.76
C GLU A 83 10.92 13.68 -1.36
N PHE A 84 10.89 12.49 -0.74
CA PHE A 84 11.40 12.24 0.60
C PHE A 84 12.53 11.20 0.65
N PRO A 85 13.77 11.58 0.26
CA PRO A 85 14.91 10.66 0.26
C PRO A 85 15.21 10.01 1.63
N SER A 86 14.85 10.65 2.76
CA SER A 86 14.97 10.05 4.09
C SER A 86 14.05 8.85 4.26
N LEU A 87 12.77 8.97 3.88
CA LEU A 87 11.79 7.89 3.92
C LEU A 87 12.16 6.77 2.96
N LEU A 88 12.63 7.10 1.76
CA LEU A 88 13.09 6.11 0.79
C LEU A 88 14.25 5.25 1.33
N ARG A 89 15.15 5.84 2.13
CA ARG A 89 16.24 5.12 2.79
C ARG A 89 15.82 4.40 4.08
N ALA A 90 14.65 4.72 4.61
CA ALA A 90 14.18 4.22 5.90
C ALA A 90 13.59 2.80 5.83
N TYR A 91 13.42 2.26 4.62
CA TYR A 91 13.02 0.87 4.40
C TYR A 91 13.85 0.23 3.28
N THR A 92 13.77 -1.10 3.19
CA THR A 92 14.41 -1.88 2.11
C THR A 92 13.46 -2.96 1.64
N VAL A 93 13.44 -3.26 0.34
CA VAL A 93 12.71 -4.42 -0.18
C VAL A 93 13.17 -5.70 0.55
N PRO A 94 12.27 -6.45 1.22
CA PRO A 94 12.67 -7.66 1.94
C PRO A 94 13.30 -8.71 1.02
N GLU A 95 14.29 -9.45 1.53
CA GLU A 95 15.09 -10.40 0.75
C GLU A 95 14.23 -11.46 0.01
N VAL A 96 13.14 -11.89 0.63
CA VAL A 96 12.16 -12.82 0.04
C VAL A 96 11.57 -12.29 -1.27
N PHE A 97 11.42 -10.97 -1.42
CA PHE A 97 10.85 -10.34 -2.61
C PHE A 97 11.92 -9.86 -3.61
N CYS A 98 13.20 -9.85 -3.25
CA CYS A 98 14.28 -9.40 -4.13
C CYS A 98 14.33 -10.19 -5.46
N ALA A 99 14.05 -11.50 -5.44
CA ALA A 99 14.02 -12.31 -6.65
C ALA A 99 12.86 -11.92 -7.58
N VAL A 100 11.71 -11.53 -7.02
CA VAL A 100 10.54 -11.06 -7.78
C VAL A 100 10.77 -9.64 -8.30
N ALA A 101 11.32 -8.75 -7.47
CA ALA A 101 11.67 -7.38 -7.86
C ALA A 101 12.67 -7.35 -9.02
N LYS A 102 13.55 -8.35 -9.14
CA LYS A 102 14.50 -8.49 -10.24
C LYS A 102 13.92 -9.01 -11.56
N LYS A 103 12.65 -9.46 -11.58
CA LYS A 103 12.04 -9.98 -12.81
C LYS A 103 11.77 -8.90 -13.87
N GLN A 104 11.94 -7.62 -13.52
CA GLN A 104 11.91 -6.48 -14.45
C GLN A 104 10.76 -6.62 -15.47
N PRO A 105 9.50 -6.62 -15.02
CA PRO A 105 8.34 -6.92 -15.88
C PRO A 105 8.23 -6.01 -17.11
N PHE A 106 8.92 -4.86 -17.08
CA PHE A 106 8.91 -3.84 -18.13
C PHE A 106 10.29 -3.61 -18.78
N ALA A 107 11.19 -4.60 -18.77
CA ALA A 107 12.56 -4.48 -19.31
C ALA A 107 12.66 -4.09 -20.81
N GLY A 108 11.54 -3.99 -21.53
CA GLY A 108 11.47 -3.53 -22.92
C GLY A 108 10.74 -2.20 -23.12
N MET A 109 10.38 -1.51 -22.04
CA MET A 109 9.81 -0.15 -22.05
C MET A 109 10.90 0.85 -21.66
N GLU A 110 10.83 2.05 -22.23
CA GLU A 110 11.66 3.17 -21.78
C GLU A 110 11.33 3.52 -20.32
N GLU A 111 12.29 4.02 -19.56
CA GLU A 111 12.15 4.22 -18.10
C GLU A 111 10.98 5.15 -17.74
N ASP A 112 10.73 6.17 -18.55
CA ASP A 112 9.62 7.12 -18.43
C ASP A 112 8.26 6.57 -18.87
N GLU A 113 8.25 5.42 -19.56
CA GLU A 113 7.03 4.69 -19.95
C GLU A 113 6.68 3.56 -18.97
N GLN A 114 7.59 3.19 -18.07
CA GLN A 114 7.34 2.13 -17.10
C GLN A 114 6.30 2.59 -16.08
N PRO A 115 5.26 1.78 -15.82
CA PRO A 115 4.30 2.14 -14.80
C PRO A 115 4.97 2.15 -13.42
N PRO A 116 4.47 2.98 -12.49
CA PRO A 116 4.95 2.99 -11.11
C PRO A 116 4.83 1.59 -10.49
N MET A 117 5.79 1.24 -9.65
CA MET A 117 5.89 -0.09 -9.02
C MET A 117 5.88 -0.04 -7.49
N ARG A 118 5.58 1.14 -6.94
CA ARG A 118 5.63 1.42 -5.52
C ARG A 118 4.69 2.56 -5.22
N TRP A 119 3.98 2.43 -4.11
CA TRP A 119 3.09 3.47 -3.62
C TRP A 119 3.23 3.63 -2.11
N VAL A 120 3.06 4.86 -1.64
CA VAL A 120 2.70 5.17 -0.26
C VAL A 120 1.19 5.20 -0.18
N VAL A 121 0.66 4.56 0.85
CA VAL A 121 -0.77 4.39 1.04
C VAL A 121 -1.16 4.97 2.38
N LEU A 122 -2.05 5.97 2.40
CA LEU A 122 -2.55 6.61 3.61
C LEU A 122 -4.07 6.65 3.61
N GLY A 123 -4.68 6.44 4.77
CA GLY A 123 -6.12 6.49 4.90
C GLY A 123 -6.57 6.32 6.34
N GLY A 124 -7.76 6.85 6.64
CA GLY A 124 -8.43 6.70 7.94
C GLY A 124 -9.27 5.43 8.03
N ALA A 125 -10.01 5.30 9.12
CA ALA A 125 -11.00 4.23 9.28
C ALA A 125 -12.01 4.25 8.11
N ARG A 126 -12.46 3.06 7.68
CA ARG A 126 -13.42 2.84 6.57
C ARG A 126 -12.92 3.19 5.17
N SER A 127 -11.77 3.86 5.03
CA SER A 127 -11.11 4.02 3.73
C SER A 127 -10.50 2.70 3.25
N GLY A 128 -10.30 2.55 1.94
CA GLY A 128 -9.67 1.36 1.37
C GLY A 128 -9.79 1.31 -0.15
N SER A 129 -9.29 0.20 -0.71
CA SER A 129 -9.37 -0.07 -2.14
C SER A 129 -10.56 -0.98 -2.46
N PRO A 130 -11.28 -0.77 -3.58
CA PRO A 130 -12.29 -1.72 -4.05
C PRO A 130 -11.64 -3.07 -4.42
N ILE A 131 -12.46 -4.10 -4.59
CA ILE A 131 -11.98 -5.40 -5.08
C ILE A 131 -11.34 -5.24 -6.47
N HIS A 132 -10.11 -5.73 -6.64
CA HIS A 132 -9.37 -5.66 -7.89
C HIS A 132 -8.36 -6.80 -7.99
N VAL A 133 -7.78 -6.95 -9.19
CA VAL A 133 -6.62 -7.79 -9.47
C VAL A 133 -5.49 -6.86 -9.89
N ASP A 134 -4.31 -7.02 -9.30
CA ASP A 134 -3.15 -6.23 -9.68
C ASP A 134 -2.86 -6.39 -11.19
N PRO A 135 -2.51 -5.31 -11.91
CA PRO A 135 -2.27 -5.38 -13.35
C PRO A 135 -1.14 -6.35 -13.73
N VAL A 136 -0.12 -6.49 -12.87
CA VAL A 136 1.07 -7.29 -13.15
C VAL A 136 1.56 -8.02 -11.91
N GLY A 137 1.71 -9.34 -12.02
CA GLY A 137 2.49 -10.15 -11.10
C GLY A 137 1.87 -10.28 -9.70
N ALA A 138 2.72 -10.18 -8.68
CA ALA A 138 2.34 -10.28 -7.27
C ALA A 138 2.83 -9.04 -6.52
N ALA A 139 2.01 -8.50 -5.62
CA ALA A 139 2.36 -7.40 -4.74
C ALA A 139 2.76 -7.88 -3.34
N TRP A 140 3.45 -7.01 -2.60
CA TRP A 140 3.62 -7.10 -1.16
C TRP A 140 3.21 -5.77 -0.53
N ASN A 141 2.47 -5.83 0.58
CA ASN A 141 2.05 -4.66 1.34
C ASN A 141 2.69 -4.72 2.73
N ALA A 142 3.40 -3.67 3.11
CA ALA A 142 3.98 -3.53 4.44
C ALA A 142 3.16 -2.52 5.26
N LEU A 143 2.38 -3.03 6.22
CA LEU A 143 1.68 -2.20 7.19
C LEU A 143 2.69 -1.64 8.19
N VAL A 144 2.80 -0.31 8.25
CA VAL A 144 3.67 0.38 9.21
C VAL A 144 2.87 0.88 10.42
N PHE A 145 1.67 1.42 10.18
CA PHE A 145 0.80 2.00 11.21
C PHE A 145 -0.64 1.52 11.04
N GLY A 146 -1.34 1.34 12.16
CA GLY A 146 -2.76 1.05 12.24
C GLY A 146 -3.12 -0.40 11.91
N ALA A 147 -4.26 -0.57 11.25
CA ALA A 147 -4.82 -1.87 10.91
C ALA A 147 -5.43 -1.90 9.50
N LYS A 148 -5.36 -3.06 8.85
CA LYS A 148 -6.05 -3.32 7.58
C LYS A 148 -6.78 -4.65 7.64
N ARG A 149 -7.99 -4.68 7.08
CA ARG A 149 -8.75 -5.90 6.82
C ARG A 149 -8.66 -6.25 5.34
N TRP A 150 -8.39 -7.51 5.06
CA TRP A 150 -8.18 -8.05 3.72
C TRP A 150 -9.22 -9.13 3.45
N VAL A 151 -9.75 -9.12 2.23
CA VAL A 151 -10.59 -10.20 1.70
C VAL A 151 -10.01 -10.58 0.34
N LEU A 152 -9.50 -11.80 0.22
CA LEU A 152 -8.89 -12.31 -1.00
C LEU A 152 -9.71 -13.47 -1.55
N PHE A 153 -9.87 -13.47 -2.87
CA PHE A 153 -10.57 -14.51 -3.62
C PHE A 153 -9.59 -15.24 -4.53
N PRO A 154 -9.71 -16.57 -4.71
CA PRO A 154 -8.97 -17.29 -5.73
C PRO A 154 -9.19 -16.68 -7.12
N SER A 155 -8.20 -16.74 -8.01
CA SER A 155 -8.30 -16.22 -9.38
C SER A 155 -9.39 -16.91 -10.22
N ALA A 156 -9.80 -18.12 -9.84
CA ALA A 156 -10.90 -18.86 -10.47
C ALA A 156 -12.30 -18.45 -9.98
N THR A 157 -12.39 -17.50 -9.04
CA THR A 157 -13.67 -17.02 -8.51
C THR A 157 -14.41 -16.21 -9.57
N SER A 158 -15.62 -16.62 -9.89
CA SER A 158 -16.58 -15.85 -10.68
C SER A 158 -17.86 -15.66 -9.89
N ALA A 159 -18.67 -14.66 -10.25
CA ALA A 159 -19.95 -14.39 -9.60
C ALA A 159 -20.92 -15.60 -9.61
N GLU A 160 -20.69 -16.57 -10.51
CA GLU A 160 -21.54 -17.75 -10.70
C GLU A 160 -21.01 -19.01 -9.99
N ASN A 161 -19.80 -18.97 -9.42
CA ASN A 161 -19.11 -20.17 -8.92
C ASN A 161 -18.95 -20.15 -7.40
N GLU A 162 -20.05 -20.37 -6.67
CA GLU A 162 -20.12 -20.39 -5.21
C GLU A 162 -19.12 -21.35 -4.55
N ALA A 163 -18.72 -22.44 -5.23
CA ALA A 163 -17.77 -23.42 -4.70
C ALA A 163 -16.41 -22.80 -4.32
N THR A 164 -16.01 -21.73 -5.01
CA THR A 164 -14.74 -21.01 -4.78
C THR A 164 -14.79 -20.05 -3.59
N LEU A 165 -15.99 -19.66 -3.13
CA LEU A 165 -16.16 -18.79 -1.95
C LEU A 165 -15.67 -19.46 -0.66
N SER A 166 -15.65 -20.80 -0.62
CA SER A 166 -15.08 -21.56 0.51
C SER A 166 -13.57 -21.37 0.68
N GLN A 167 -12.90 -20.83 -0.35
CA GLN A 167 -11.47 -20.53 -0.37
C GLN A 167 -11.18 -19.03 -0.19
N THR A 168 -12.22 -18.22 0.09
CA THR A 168 -12.06 -16.80 0.42
C THR A 168 -11.26 -16.67 1.72
N LEU A 169 -10.20 -15.87 1.65
CA LEU A 169 -9.32 -15.61 2.78
C LEU A 169 -9.64 -14.23 3.36
N CYS A 170 -10.10 -14.20 4.61
CA CYS A 170 -10.29 -12.97 5.38
C CYS A 170 -9.16 -12.86 6.40
N LEU A 171 -8.38 -11.77 6.34
CA LEU A 171 -7.25 -11.53 7.24
C LEU A 171 -7.33 -10.12 7.82
N GLU A 172 -6.79 -9.95 9.02
CA GLU A 172 -6.59 -8.64 9.62
C GLU A 172 -5.11 -8.51 9.99
N THR A 173 -4.54 -7.36 9.67
CA THR A 173 -3.15 -7.01 9.95
C THR A 173 -3.14 -5.81 10.88
N TYR A 174 -2.27 -5.85 11.88
CA TYR A 174 -2.13 -4.83 12.93
C TYR A 174 -0.66 -4.54 13.14
N ASP A 175 -0.32 -3.29 13.43
CA ASP A 175 1.03 -2.84 13.77
C ASP A 175 1.46 -3.21 15.21
N GLY A 176 0.51 -3.56 16.07
CA GLY A 176 0.75 -4.03 17.44
C GLY A 176 0.15 -3.14 18.53
N GLU A 177 -0.44 -1.98 18.19
CA GLU A 177 -1.13 -1.11 19.14
C GLU A 177 -2.61 -0.94 18.78
N ALA A 178 -3.42 -1.94 19.13
CA ALA A 178 -4.87 -1.79 19.12
C ALA A 178 -5.44 -2.34 20.45
N GLU A 179 -5.63 -1.45 21.42
CA GLU A 179 -6.68 -1.66 22.42
C GLU A 179 -8.04 -1.41 21.72
N VAL A 180 -8.93 -2.40 21.86
CA VAL A 180 -10.33 -2.38 21.42
C VAL A 180 -11.14 -1.40 22.25
#